data_AF-A0A374WTG3-F1
#
_entry.id   AF-A0A374WTG3-F1
#
_cell.length_a   1.000
_cell.length_b   1.000
_cell.length_c   1.000
_cell.angle_alpha   90.00
_cell.angle_beta   90.00
_cell.angle_gamma   90.00
#
_symmetry.space_group_name_H-M   'P 1'
#
loop_
_entity.id
_entity.type
_entity.pdbx_description
1 polymer ?
#
loop_
_entity_poly.entity_id
_entity_poly.type
_entity_poly.pdbx_seq_one_letter_code
_entity_poly.pdbx_strand_id
1 'polypeptide(L)'
;MKQINLDALSERAYNIACEHGFHDVELSDEHFLMLAISELSEAIEADRKGKRFDKEKYEYNEITECQGWLTTEEKFINVFNRCIKDTVEDELADTVIRLLDLSGLKKIYLHPMAIPVQRSCLANSMTVFCFDVIRVIYHEKVDLEDRIRSVISWLFEKCEDEGVDLLWHIEQKMKYNELREKMHGKKY
;
A
#
# COMPACT_ATOMS: atom_id res chain seq x y z
N MET A 1 13.49 -15.07 9.50
CA MET A 1 12.94 -14.17 8.48
C MET A 1 11.44 -14.32 8.48
N LYS A 2 10.69 -13.21 8.58
CA LYS A 2 9.23 -13.23 8.42
C LYS A 2 8.95 -13.48 6.93
N GLN A 3 8.22 -14.54 6.62
CA GLN A 3 7.83 -14.84 5.25
C GLN A 3 6.49 -14.18 4.98
N ILE A 4 6.39 -13.41 3.90
CA ILE A 4 5.15 -12.73 3.51
C ILE A 4 4.49 -13.56 2.42
N ASN A 5 3.22 -13.90 2.63
CA ASN A 5 2.40 -14.56 1.62
C ASN A 5 1.76 -13.51 0.71
N LEU A 6 2.47 -13.11 -0.35
CA LEU A 6 2.01 -12.10 -1.29
C LEU A 6 0.78 -12.57 -2.07
N ASP A 7 0.60 -13.87 -2.30
CA ASP A 7 -0.55 -14.40 -3.04
C ASP A 7 -1.85 -14.22 -2.24
N ALA A 8 -1.83 -14.46 -0.93
CA ALA A 8 -2.98 -14.21 -0.07
C ALA A 8 -3.34 -12.72 0.00
N LEU A 9 -2.34 -11.84 0.02
CA LEU A 9 -2.57 -10.39 -0.02
C LEU A 9 -3.11 -9.94 -1.39
N SER A 10 -2.60 -10.53 -2.48
CA SER A 10 -3.06 -10.30 -3.86
C SER A 10 -4.54 -10.68 -4.03
N GLU A 11 -4.91 -11.88 -3.59
CA GLU A 11 -6.30 -12.35 -3.61
C GLU A 11 -7.22 -11.42 -2.81
N ARG A 12 -6.80 -11.01 -1.61
CA ARG A 12 -7.56 -10.08 -0.78
C ARG A 12 -7.72 -8.71 -1.44
N ALA A 13 -6.63 -8.12 -1.94
CA ALA A 13 -6.66 -6.81 -2.61
C ALA A 13 -7.64 -6.81 -3.79
N TYR A 14 -7.54 -7.84 -4.64
CA TYR A 14 -8.39 -8.01 -5.81
C TYR A 14 -9.86 -8.21 -5.45
N ASN A 15 -10.16 -9.03 -4.43
CA ASN A 15 -11.53 -9.24 -3.97
C ASN A 15 -12.15 -7.94 -3.41
N ILE A 16 -11.41 -7.18 -2.60
CA ILE A 16 -11.84 -5.86 -2.12
C ILE A 16 -12.14 -4.95 -3.31
N ALA A 17 -11.25 -4.88 -4.30
CA ALA A 17 -11.45 -4.05 -5.49
C ALA A 17 -12.71 -4.45 -6.29
N CYS A 18 -12.95 -5.76 -6.44
CA CYS A 18 -14.16 -6.30 -7.08
C CYS A 18 -15.43 -5.92 -6.32
N GLU A 19 -15.46 -6.11 -5.00
CA GLU A 19 -16.62 -5.78 -4.16
C GLU A 19 -16.98 -4.29 -4.22
N HIS A 20 -15.98 -3.44 -4.41
CA HIS A 20 -16.13 -2.00 -4.53
C HIS A 20 -16.35 -1.51 -5.97
N GLY A 21 -16.43 -2.43 -6.95
CA GLY A 21 -16.76 -2.15 -8.35
C GLY A 21 -15.64 -1.55 -9.18
N PHE A 22 -14.38 -1.64 -8.73
CA PHE A 22 -13.23 -1.14 -9.50
C PHE A 22 -12.91 -1.99 -10.73
N HIS A 23 -13.43 -3.23 -10.78
CA HIS A 23 -13.31 -4.15 -11.92
C HIS A 23 -14.62 -4.34 -12.69
N ASP A 24 -15.61 -3.44 -12.52
CA ASP A 24 -16.88 -3.47 -13.27
C ASP A 24 -16.66 -3.18 -14.77
N VAL A 25 -15.51 -2.60 -15.15
CA VAL A 25 -15.11 -2.29 -16.52
C VAL A 25 -13.69 -2.79 -16.77
N GLU A 26 -13.46 -3.35 -17.96
CA GLU A 26 -12.12 -3.76 -18.39
C GLU A 26 -11.25 -2.52 -18.69
N LEU A 27 -10.12 -2.42 -18.00
CA LEU A 27 -9.14 -1.34 -18.11
C LEU A 27 -7.76 -1.92 -18.39
N SER A 28 -6.87 -1.12 -18.97
CA SER A 28 -5.54 -1.59 -19.38
C SER A 28 -4.56 -1.69 -18.21
N ASP A 29 -3.47 -2.44 -18.37
CA ASP A 29 -2.44 -2.54 -17.34
C ASP A 29 -1.86 -1.16 -17.00
N GLU A 30 -1.71 -0.28 -17.99
CA GLU A 30 -1.24 1.09 -17.80
C GLU A 30 -2.18 1.91 -16.90
N HIS A 31 -3.49 1.65 -16.93
CA HIS A 31 -4.44 2.28 -16.02
C HIS A 31 -4.09 1.95 -14.57
N PHE A 32 -3.99 0.66 -14.24
CA PHE A 32 -3.69 0.21 -12.87
C PHE A 32 -2.28 0.59 -12.42
N LEU A 33 -1.29 0.53 -13.32
CA LEU A 33 0.05 1.00 -13.03
C LEU A 33 0.09 2.50 -12.76
N MET A 34 -0.73 3.29 -13.47
CA MET A 34 -0.85 4.72 -13.20
C MET A 34 -1.50 4.99 -11.83
N LEU A 35 -2.45 4.17 -11.37
CA LEU A 35 -2.98 4.26 -10.01
C LEU A 35 -1.88 4.01 -8.97
N ALA A 36 -1.05 2.99 -9.14
CA ALA A 36 0.10 2.76 -8.25
C ALA A 36 1.09 3.94 -8.24
N ILE A 37 1.34 4.55 -9.41
CA ILE A 37 2.20 5.74 -9.53
C ILE A 37 1.56 6.97 -8.87
N SER A 38 0.23 7.12 -8.90
CA SER A 38 -0.43 8.21 -8.18
C SER A 38 -0.28 8.06 -6.67
N GLU A 39 -0.39 6.85 -6.12
CA GLU A 39 -0.15 6.63 -4.67
C GLU A 39 1.32 6.97 -4.31
N LEU A 40 2.29 6.63 -5.16
CA LEU A 40 3.69 7.08 -4.97
C LEU A 40 3.83 8.62 -4.97
N SER A 41 3.00 9.32 -5.75
CA SER A 41 2.97 10.78 -5.76
C SER A 41 2.37 11.34 -4.47
N GLU A 42 1.35 10.67 -3.90
CA GLU A 42 0.79 10.98 -2.59
C GLU A 42 1.84 10.75 -1.47
N ALA A 43 2.65 9.69 -1.57
CA ALA A 43 3.77 9.43 -0.66
C ALA A 43 4.82 10.56 -0.68
N ILE A 44 5.18 11.06 -1.88
CA ILE A 44 6.07 12.22 -2.03
C ILE A 44 5.47 13.47 -1.37
N GLU A 45 4.17 13.69 -1.55
CA GLU A 45 3.47 14.83 -0.96
C GLU A 45 3.40 14.75 0.58
N ALA A 46 3.20 13.54 1.12
CA ALA A 46 3.25 13.29 2.56
C ALA A 46 4.65 13.53 3.12
N ASP A 47 5.70 13.03 2.45
CA ASP A 47 7.10 13.24 2.84
C ASP A 47 7.47 14.73 2.85
N ARG A 48 7.06 15.48 1.81
CA ARG A 48 7.26 16.93 1.72
C ARG A 48 6.62 17.70 2.88
N LYS A 49 5.50 17.20 3.41
CA LYS A 49 4.80 17.78 4.57
C LYS A 49 5.31 17.24 5.91
N GLY A 50 6.25 16.29 5.91
CA GLY A 50 6.72 15.59 7.11
C GLY A 50 5.64 14.73 7.76
N LYS A 51 4.63 14.29 7.00
CA LYS A 51 3.50 13.52 7.51
C LYS A 51 3.88 12.04 7.57
N ARG A 52 4.42 11.62 8.71
CA ARG A 52 4.80 10.24 9.03
C ARG A 52 3.86 9.63 10.08
N PHE A 53 3.75 8.31 10.06
CA PHE A 53 3.05 7.55 11.09
C PHE A 53 3.71 7.72 12.45
N ASP A 54 2.90 8.00 13.47
CA ASP A 54 3.33 8.11 14.86
C ASP A 54 2.66 7.00 15.67
N LYS A 55 3.47 6.03 16.09
CA LYS A 55 3.02 4.85 16.81
C LYS A 55 2.45 5.20 18.19
N GLU A 56 3.08 6.12 18.94
CA GLU A 56 2.61 6.51 20.27
C GLU A 56 1.26 7.23 20.17
N LYS A 57 1.13 8.13 19.19
CA LYS A 57 -0.14 8.80 18.90
C LYS A 57 -1.22 7.81 18.48
N TYR A 58 -0.88 6.82 17.67
CA TYR A 58 -1.81 5.77 17.26
C TYR A 58 -2.31 4.94 18.46
N GLU A 59 -1.40 4.42 19.28
CA GLU A 59 -1.74 3.63 20.48
C GLU A 59 -2.61 4.42 21.47
N TYR A 60 -2.30 5.71 21.67
CA TYR A 60 -3.12 6.61 22.49
C TYR A 60 -4.55 6.78 21.93
N ASN A 61 -4.68 6.96 20.61
CA ASN A 61 -5.99 7.13 19.97
C ASN A 61 -6.81 5.84 19.98
N GLU A 62 -6.18 4.67 19.82
CA GLU A 62 -6.89 3.38 19.97
C GLU A 62 -7.52 3.26 21.36
N ILE A 63 -6.80 3.59 22.42
CA ILE A 63 -7.29 3.48 23.80
C ILE A 63 -8.40 4.51 24.07
N THR A 64 -8.21 5.75 23.63
CA THR A 64 -9.14 6.85 23.94
C THR A 64 -10.42 6.80 23.11
N GLU A 65 -10.36 6.42 21.84
CA GLU A 65 -11.55 6.27 21.00
C GLU A 65 -12.42 5.09 21.48
N CYS A 66 -11.83 4.11 22.18
CA CYS A 66 -12.58 3.02 22.82
C CYS A 66 -13.58 3.46 23.90
N GLN A 67 -13.49 4.70 24.41
CA GLN A 67 -14.32 5.22 25.50
C GLN A 67 -15.69 5.80 25.06
N GLY A 68 -15.99 5.81 23.76
CA GLY A 68 -17.23 6.36 23.20
C GLY A 68 -18.30 5.32 22.83
N TRP A 69 -19.48 5.82 22.40
CA TRP A 69 -20.66 5.07 21.94
C TRP A 69 -20.56 4.50 20.52
N LEU A 70 -19.43 4.71 19.84
CA LEU A 70 -19.19 4.23 18.48
C LEU A 70 -19.04 2.70 18.44
N THR A 71 -19.44 2.11 17.31
CA THR A 71 -19.13 0.72 16.98
C THR A 71 -17.63 0.50 16.81
N THR A 72 -17.18 -0.76 16.84
CA THR A 72 -15.77 -1.10 16.64
C THR A 72 -15.23 -0.62 15.29
N GLU A 73 -16.04 -0.71 14.23
CA GLU A 73 -15.68 -0.27 12.88
C GLU A 73 -15.56 1.25 12.80
N GLU A 74 -16.51 2.00 13.34
CA GLU A 74 -16.46 3.46 13.39
C GLU A 74 -15.25 3.96 14.19
N LYS A 75 -14.94 3.31 15.32
CA LYS A 75 -13.74 3.61 16.12
C LYS A 75 -12.47 3.40 15.29
N PHE A 76 -12.37 2.26 14.60
CA PHE A 76 -11.25 1.96 13.74
C PHE A 76 -11.09 2.99 12.60
N ILE A 77 -12.17 3.31 11.88
CA ILE A 77 -12.18 4.31 10.81
C ILE A 77 -11.71 5.67 11.33
N ASN A 78 -12.18 6.10 12.51
CA ASN A 78 -11.76 7.35 13.12
C ASN A 78 -10.27 7.37 13.45
N VAL A 79 -9.76 6.32 14.09
CA VAL A 79 -8.33 6.21 14.44
C VAL A 79 -7.47 6.17 13.18
N PHE A 80 -7.87 5.36 12.19
CA PHE A 80 -7.18 5.26 10.90
C PHE A 80 -7.08 6.65 10.24
N ASN A 81 -8.21 7.35 10.09
CA ASN A 81 -8.26 8.67 9.47
C ASN A 81 -7.39 9.73 10.19
N ARG A 82 -7.21 9.62 11.51
CA ARG A 82 -6.45 10.59 12.31
C ARG A 82 -4.95 10.29 12.40
N CYS A 83 -4.59 9.01 12.37
CA CYS A 83 -3.23 8.57 12.72
C CYS A 83 -2.48 7.88 11.58
N ILE A 84 -3.18 7.27 10.63
CA ILE A 84 -2.56 6.49 9.53
C ILE A 84 -2.79 7.16 8.18
N LYS A 85 -4.01 7.64 7.93
CA LYS A 85 -4.41 8.13 6.61
C LYS A 85 -3.52 9.26 6.09
N ASP A 86 -3.14 9.17 4.82
CA ASP A 86 -2.26 10.08 4.08
C ASP A 86 -0.90 10.36 4.76
N THR A 87 -0.39 9.41 5.57
CA THR A 87 1.05 9.40 5.91
C THR A 87 1.86 8.70 4.83
N VAL A 88 3.17 8.93 4.81
CA VAL A 88 4.08 8.25 3.86
C VAL A 88 3.85 6.74 3.88
N GLU A 89 3.75 6.14 5.06
CA GLU A 89 3.60 4.69 5.24
C GLU A 89 2.26 4.17 4.72
N ASP A 90 1.17 4.95 4.83
CA ASP A 90 -0.13 4.63 4.24
C ASP A 90 -0.05 4.64 2.70
N GLU A 91 0.61 5.63 2.11
CA GLU A 91 0.69 5.74 0.65
C GLU A 91 1.64 4.72 0.02
N LEU A 92 2.72 4.36 0.71
CA LEU A 92 3.57 3.23 0.30
C LEU A 92 2.80 1.90 0.41
N ALA A 93 1.96 1.73 1.44
CA ALA A 93 1.09 0.56 1.57
C ALA A 93 0.02 0.52 0.47
N ASP A 94 -0.62 1.65 0.14
CA ASP A 94 -1.61 1.74 -0.92
C ASP A 94 -0.98 1.45 -2.29
N THR A 95 0.25 1.93 -2.52
CA THR A 95 1.04 1.55 -3.72
C THR A 95 1.18 0.03 -3.84
N VAL A 96 1.55 -0.67 -2.75
CA VAL A 96 1.64 -2.14 -2.76
C VAL A 96 0.27 -2.77 -3.03
N ILE A 97 -0.79 -2.26 -2.41
CA ILE A 97 -2.16 -2.76 -2.62
C ILE A 97 -2.59 -2.63 -4.09
N ARG A 98 -2.27 -1.52 -4.77
CA ARG A 98 -2.55 -1.35 -6.22
C ARG A 98 -1.84 -2.39 -7.08
N LEU A 99 -0.59 -2.71 -6.77
CA LEU A 99 0.18 -3.72 -7.50
C LEU A 99 -0.31 -5.14 -7.21
N LEU A 100 -0.74 -5.40 -5.97
CA LEU A 100 -1.36 -6.66 -5.56
C LEU A 100 -2.72 -6.87 -6.25
N ASP A 101 -3.56 -5.84 -6.31
CA ASP A 101 -4.83 -5.84 -7.04
C ASP A 101 -4.63 -6.19 -8.52
N LEU A 102 -3.69 -5.50 -9.19
CA LEU A 102 -3.32 -5.81 -10.58
C LEU A 102 -2.81 -7.26 -10.72
N SER A 103 -2.04 -7.75 -9.76
CA SER A 103 -1.56 -9.14 -9.77
C SER A 103 -2.71 -10.14 -9.69
N GLY A 104 -3.70 -9.90 -8.82
CA GLY A 104 -4.89 -10.72 -8.70
C GLY A 104 -5.74 -10.70 -9.97
N LEU A 105 -5.95 -9.51 -10.56
CA LEU A 105 -6.65 -9.34 -11.84
C LEU A 105 -5.99 -10.16 -12.96
N LYS A 106 -4.66 -10.11 -13.04
CA LYS A 106 -3.86 -10.79 -14.08
C LYS A 106 -3.54 -12.24 -13.75
N LYS A 107 -3.93 -12.72 -12.57
CA LYS A 107 -3.62 -14.07 -12.05
C LYS A 107 -2.11 -14.35 -12.03
N ILE A 108 -1.33 -13.35 -11.65
CA ILE A 108 0.12 -13.44 -11.47
C ILE A 108 0.40 -14.07 -10.10
N TYR A 109 1.26 -15.08 -10.07
CA TYR A 109 1.67 -15.76 -8.85
C TYR A 109 2.95 -15.13 -8.33
N LEU A 110 2.88 -14.41 -7.21
CA LEU A 110 4.00 -13.60 -6.72
C LEU A 110 5.00 -14.41 -5.89
N HIS A 111 4.64 -15.64 -5.54
CA HIS A 111 5.36 -16.51 -4.61
C HIS A 111 5.56 -15.87 -3.22
N PRO A 112 5.84 -16.66 -2.17
CA PRO A 112 6.24 -16.10 -0.89
C PRO A 112 7.55 -15.32 -0.99
N MET A 113 7.56 -14.09 -0.48
CA MET A 113 8.73 -13.24 -0.44
C MET A 113 9.37 -13.29 0.96
N ALA A 114 10.69 -13.41 1.00
CA ALA A 114 11.45 -13.11 2.21
C ALA A 114 11.77 -11.62 2.22
N ILE A 115 11.46 -10.92 3.31
CA ILE A 115 11.91 -9.53 3.49
C ILE A 115 13.45 -9.55 3.41
N PRO A 116 14.07 -8.85 2.45
CA PRO A 116 15.52 -8.83 2.32
C PRO A 116 16.15 -8.28 3.60
N VAL A 117 17.13 -8.98 4.15
CA VAL A 117 17.88 -8.54 5.35
C VAL A 117 18.96 -7.51 4.99
N GLN A 118 19.04 -7.12 3.72
CA GLN A 118 20.12 -6.32 3.19
C GLN A 118 19.71 -4.85 3.19
N ARG A 119 20.43 -4.02 3.96
CA ARG A 119 20.40 -2.55 3.80
C ARG A 119 20.94 -2.24 2.41
N SER A 120 20.06 -2.13 1.43
CA SER A 120 20.44 -1.61 0.13
C SER A 120 20.71 -0.12 0.30
N CYS A 121 21.65 0.43 -0.48
CA CYS A 121 21.94 1.86 -0.50
C CYS A 121 20.85 2.59 -1.29
N LEU A 122 19.58 2.38 -0.91
CA LEU A 122 18.43 3.03 -1.54
C LEU A 122 18.62 4.54 -1.45
N ALA A 123 18.21 5.23 -2.50
CA ALA A 123 18.47 6.65 -2.66
C ALA A 123 18.02 7.45 -1.42
N ASN A 124 18.87 8.37 -0.97
CA ASN A 124 18.68 9.12 0.28
C ASN A 124 17.43 10.02 0.32
N SER A 125 16.69 10.20 -0.78
CA SER A 125 15.50 11.06 -0.81
C SER A 125 14.30 10.33 -1.40
N MET A 126 13.11 10.62 -0.86
CA MET A 126 11.85 10.03 -1.33
C MET A 126 11.65 10.21 -2.84
N THR A 127 11.91 11.42 -3.35
CA THR A 127 11.73 11.72 -4.78
C THR A 127 12.60 10.86 -5.71
N VAL A 128 13.87 10.65 -5.36
CA VAL A 128 14.78 9.80 -6.16
C VAL A 128 14.38 8.33 -6.05
N PHE A 129 14.02 7.88 -4.85
CA PHE A 129 13.50 6.52 -4.66
C PHE A 129 12.25 6.26 -5.52
N CYS A 130 11.25 7.13 -5.45
CA CYS A 130 10.04 7.00 -6.26
C CYS A 130 10.34 7.07 -7.77
N PHE A 131 11.29 7.92 -8.19
CA PHE A 131 11.72 7.96 -9.59
C PHE A 131 12.30 6.62 -10.06
N ASP A 132 13.16 5.99 -9.25
CA ASP A 132 13.72 4.68 -9.58
C ASP A 132 12.65 3.56 -9.55
N VAL A 133 11.71 3.61 -8.61
CA VAL A 133 10.55 2.71 -8.60
C VAL A 133 9.73 2.85 -9.89
N ILE A 134 9.42 4.08 -10.31
CA ILE A 134 8.67 4.34 -11.55
C ILE A 134 9.41 3.80 -12.78
N ARG A 135 10.75 3.91 -12.82
CA ARG A 135 11.55 3.34 -13.91
C ARG A 135 11.41 1.82 -13.99
N VAL A 136 11.34 1.13 -12.86
CA VAL A 136 11.07 -0.32 -12.83
C VAL A 136 9.64 -0.59 -13.25
N ILE A 137 8.67 0.18 -12.72
CA ILE A 137 7.26 0.06 -13.11
C ILE A 137 7.11 0.13 -14.62
N TYR A 138 7.85 0.96 -15.35
CA TYR A 138 7.72 1.11 -16.81
C TYR A 138 8.76 0.32 -17.63
N HIS A 139 9.50 -0.61 -17.02
CA HIS A 139 10.59 -1.29 -17.74
C HIS A 139 10.09 -2.34 -18.74
N GLU A 140 9.68 -1.92 -19.94
CA GLU A 140 9.00 -2.73 -20.98
C GLU A 140 9.73 -4.04 -21.38
N LYS A 141 11.04 -4.12 -21.17
CA LYS A 141 11.84 -5.32 -21.49
C LYS A 141 11.76 -6.42 -20.43
N VAL A 142 11.15 -6.13 -19.28
CA VAL A 142 10.94 -7.07 -18.18
C VAL A 142 9.44 -7.34 -18.08
N ASP A 143 9.10 -8.60 -17.80
CA ASP A 143 7.71 -8.98 -17.66
C ASP A 143 7.03 -8.27 -16.47
N LEU A 144 5.70 -8.23 -16.51
CA LEU A 144 4.91 -7.51 -15.51
C LEU A 144 5.10 -8.11 -14.11
N GLU A 145 5.24 -9.43 -14.01
CA GLU A 145 5.45 -10.16 -12.76
C GLU A 145 6.76 -9.73 -12.07
N ASP A 146 7.88 -9.76 -12.79
CA ASP A 146 9.18 -9.37 -12.27
C ASP A 146 9.21 -7.88 -11.91
N ARG A 147 8.54 -7.03 -12.68
CA ARG A 147 8.40 -5.59 -12.38
C ARG A 147 7.67 -5.38 -11.06
N ILE A 148 6.48 -5.97 -10.90
CA ILE A 148 5.67 -5.85 -9.69
C ILE A 148 6.45 -6.38 -8.47
N ARG A 149 7.02 -7.58 -8.59
CA ARG A 149 7.78 -8.23 -7.51
C ARG A 149 8.99 -7.42 -7.08
N SER A 150 9.71 -6.82 -8.05
CA SER A 150 10.85 -5.94 -7.75
C SER A 150 10.41 -4.69 -7.00
N VAL A 151 9.33 -4.03 -7.44
CA VAL A 151 8.81 -2.82 -6.79
C VAL A 151 8.33 -3.11 -5.37
N ILE A 152 7.57 -4.20 -5.18
CA ILE A 152 7.14 -4.63 -3.84
C ILE A 152 8.36 -4.88 -2.95
N SER A 153 9.37 -5.61 -3.42
CA SER A 153 10.61 -5.83 -2.67
C SER A 153 11.28 -4.52 -2.25
N TRP A 154 11.42 -3.56 -3.17
CA TRP A 154 12.06 -2.27 -2.88
C TRP A 154 11.28 -1.41 -1.88
N LEU A 155 9.95 -1.46 -1.91
CA LEU A 155 9.11 -0.77 -0.93
C LEU A 155 9.27 -1.39 0.46
N PHE A 156 9.30 -2.72 0.56
CA PHE A 156 9.58 -3.41 1.82
C PHE A 156 10.99 -3.14 2.34
N GLU A 157 12.02 -3.19 1.48
CA GLU A 157 13.40 -2.84 1.85
C GLU A 157 13.50 -1.41 2.38
N LYS A 158 12.88 -0.45 1.69
CA LYS A 158 12.85 0.95 2.12
C LYS A 158 12.23 1.12 3.50
N CYS A 159 11.08 0.48 3.74
CA CYS A 159 10.40 0.59 5.03
C CYS A 159 11.20 -0.08 6.15
N GLU A 160 11.83 -1.23 5.90
CA GLU A 160 12.70 -1.90 6.87
C GLU A 160 13.90 -1.01 7.25
N ASP A 161 14.52 -0.35 6.28
CA ASP A 161 15.62 0.61 6.52
C ASP A 161 15.20 1.81 7.38
N GLU A 162 13.93 2.22 7.29
CA GLU A 162 13.32 3.29 8.08
C GLU A 162 12.70 2.79 9.41
N GLY A 163 12.74 1.49 9.70
CA GLY A 163 12.13 0.90 10.90
C GLY A 163 10.59 0.87 10.88
N VAL A 164 9.99 0.87 9.69
CA VAL A 164 8.55 0.86 9.44
C VAL A 164 8.06 -0.57 9.14
N ASP A 165 7.03 -1.04 9.86
CA ASP A 165 6.35 -2.30 9.55
C ASP A 165 5.34 -2.12 8.41
N LEU A 166 5.81 -2.16 7.16
CA LEU A 166 4.97 -1.96 5.98
C LEU A 166 3.84 -3.01 5.88
N LEU A 167 4.07 -4.24 6.33
CA LEU A 167 3.04 -5.27 6.31
C LEU A 167 1.88 -4.89 7.23
N TRP A 168 2.18 -4.35 8.42
CA TRP A 168 1.13 -3.85 9.32
C TRP A 168 0.31 -2.72 8.68
N HIS A 169 0.95 -1.80 7.96
CA HIS A 169 0.26 -0.72 7.23
C HIS A 169 -0.64 -1.25 6.10
N ILE A 170 -0.16 -2.23 5.32
CA ILE A 170 -0.97 -2.91 4.29
C ILE A 170 -2.22 -3.53 4.91
N GLU A 171 -2.07 -4.24 6.04
CA GLU A 171 -3.19 -4.87 6.75
C GLU A 171 -4.21 -3.84 7.25
N GLN A 172 -3.75 -2.71 7.82
CA GLN A 172 -4.64 -1.63 8.25
C GLN A 172 -5.35 -0.98 7.06
N LYS A 173 -4.65 -0.72 5.95
CA LYS A 173 -5.23 -0.09 4.77
C LYS A 173 -6.23 -1.00 4.05
N MET A 174 -5.96 -2.32 3.96
CA MET A 174 -6.93 -3.28 3.43
C MET A 174 -8.19 -3.35 4.31
N LYS A 175 -8.04 -3.42 5.63
CA LYS A 175 -9.18 -3.38 6.57
C LYS A 175 -9.97 -2.08 6.44
N TYR A 176 -9.30 -0.95 6.25
CA TYR A 176 -9.96 0.32 5.99
C TYR A 176 -10.72 0.29 4.67
N ASN A 177 -10.11 -0.21 3.59
CA ASN A 177 -10.74 -0.31 2.27
C ASN A 177 -11.96 -1.25 2.25
N GLU A 178 -11.97 -2.34 3.01
CA GLU A 178 -13.12 -3.25 3.20
C GLU A 178 -14.38 -2.53 3.74
N LEU A 179 -14.19 -1.48 4.56
CA LEU A 179 -15.27 -0.80 5.27
C LEU A 179 -15.82 0.43 4.52
N ARG A 180 -15.25 0.77 3.36
CA ARG A 180 -15.64 1.98 2.64
C ARG A 180 -16.84 1.74 1.73
N GLU A 181 -17.49 2.82 1.33
CA GLU A 181 -18.57 2.75 0.34
C GLU A 181 -18.05 2.40 -1.06
N LYS A 182 -18.92 1.90 -1.95
CA LYS A 182 -18.59 1.54 -3.34
C LYS A 182 -17.81 2.66 -4.06
N MET A 183 -16.68 2.31 -4.69
CA MET A 183 -15.69 3.21 -5.31
C MET A 183 -15.20 4.37 -4.43
N HIS A 184 -15.65 4.43 -3.18
CA HIS A 184 -15.35 5.44 -2.20
C HIS A 184 -15.60 6.88 -2.66
N GLY A 185 -16.58 7.08 -3.55
CA GLY A 185 -16.87 8.37 -4.18
C GLY A 185 -15.83 8.83 -5.22
N LYS A 186 -14.85 7.98 -5.57
CA LYS A 186 -13.88 8.25 -6.64
C LYS A 186 -14.44 7.78 -8.00
N LYS A 187 -13.88 8.32 -9.09
CA LYS A 187 -14.21 7.92 -10.48
C LYS A 187 -13.49 6.65 -10.92
N TYR A 188 -12.34 6.39 -10.30
CA TYR A 188 -11.40 5.31 -10.50
C TYR A 188 -10.58 5.19 -9.21
#